data_AF-A0A8K0U099-F1
#
_entry.id   AF-A0A8K0U099-F1
#
_cell.length_a   1.000
_cell.length_b   1.000
_cell.length_c   1.000
_cell.angle_alpha   90.00
_cell.angle_beta   90.00
_cell.angle_gamma   90.00
#
_symmetry.space_group_name_H-M   'P 1'
#
loop_
_entity.id
_entity.type
_entity.pdbx_description
1 polymer ?
#
loop_
_entity_poly.entity_id
_entity_poly.type
_entity_poly.pdbx_seq_one_letter_code
_entity_poly.pdbx_strand_id
1 'polypeptide(L)'
;MLRTSCIYLTLRFVHFLYVLLVSITTWCQRRNWQAPQPLTALRSKLPSHLCLVLVADNKGCETEIETAFLRCLQRVATWCRQLGIKTLTAYDRDGTHVSWIKRGASTLFVREDVSAVEEHPDDSCESEVEYPLTPPLSEPSLSRNQSPDRVKVPVSLDIVTMHGSATRSHKRRNVAVRPKGECAVVSSTSGKLTLHFASRASGKPAIASASRSLLENYVRRSIMSGVTPNGVDYSLDSNELRPVLEGALPQPDFMIVHHVNGLKIPYPPFELHGFPPWQITLTEFHRTHPTDMQAPGLLESTSLCTLISETAFCRALDEYAGAQFRLGK
;
A
#
# COMPACT_ATOMS: atom_id res chain seq x y z
N MET A 1 31.82 50.51 11.30
CA MET A 1 30.86 50.20 10.22
C MET A 1 31.43 49.34 9.08
N LEU A 2 32.70 49.48 8.64
CA LEU A 2 33.21 48.67 7.52
C LEU A 2 33.32 47.16 7.78
N ARG A 3 33.57 46.72 9.02
CA ARG A 3 33.75 45.29 9.35
C ARG A 3 32.48 44.45 9.18
N THR A 4 31.31 45.01 9.50
CA THR A 4 30.02 44.29 9.40
C THR A 4 29.60 44.07 7.95
N SER A 5 29.90 45.02 7.06
CA SER A 5 29.60 44.90 5.62
C SER A 5 30.42 43.80 4.95
N CYS A 6 31.68 43.63 5.36
CA CYS A 6 32.55 42.58 4.81
C CYS A 6 32.04 41.18 5.18
N ILE A 7 31.63 40.97 6.44
CA ILE A 7 31.06 39.69 6.91
C ILE A 7 29.78 39.35 6.13
N TYR A 8 28.88 40.31 5.95
CA TYR A 8 27.63 40.09 5.21
C TYR A 8 27.88 39.70 3.73
N LEU A 9 28.82 40.36 3.06
CA LEU A 9 29.20 40.02 1.68
C LEU A 9 29.81 38.63 1.58
N THR A 10 30.69 38.24 2.52
CA THR A 10 31.26 36.89 2.55
C THR A 10 30.20 35.82 2.77
N LEU A 11 29.26 36.04 3.70
CA LEU A 11 28.17 35.10 3.97
C LEU A 11 27.25 34.94 2.74
N ARG A 12 26.92 36.05 2.08
CA ARG A 12 26.10 36.02 0.86
C ARG A 12 26.80 35.29 -0.29
N PHE A 13 28.11 35.46 -0.43
CA PHE A 13 28.92 34.74 -1.42
C PHE A 13 28.97 33.24 -1.14
N VAL A 14 29.17 32.84 0.13
CA VAL A 14 29.14 31.42 0.54
C VAL A 14 27.78 30.79 0.27
N HIS A 15 26.67 31.48 0.61
CA HIS A 15 25.34 30.98 0.29
C HIS A 15 25.09 30.89 -1.23
N PHE A 16 25.57 31.85 -2.01
CA PHE A 16 25.47 31.79 -3.47
C PHE A 16 26.22 30.58 -4.04
N LEU A 17 27.47 30.35 -3.61
CA LEU A 17 28.24 29.17 -4.01
C LEU A 17 27.56 27.87 -3.59
N TYR A 18 27.02 27.81 -2.36
CA TYR A 18 26.28 26.66 -1.88
C TYR A 18 25.04 26.37 -2.75
N VAL A 19 24.22 27.38 -3.04
CA VAL A 19 23.04 27.24 -3.90
C VAL A 19 23.44 26.84 -5.32
N LEU A 20 24.51 27.42 -5.87
CA LEU A 20 25.02 27.07 -7.19
C LEU A 20 25.50 25.61 -7.24
N LEU A 21 26.27 25.17 -6.26
CA LEU A 21 26.74 23.79 -6.16
C LEU A 21 25.56 22.81 -6.06
N VAL A 22 24.61 23.06 -5.16
CA VAL A 22 23.39 22.24 -5.03
C VAL A 22 22.59 22.22 -6.34
N SER A 23 22.50 23.35 -7.04
CA SER A 23 21.80 23.45 -8.33
C SER A 23 22.52 22.65 -9.42
N ILE A 24 23.84 22.71 -9.49
CA ILE A 24 24.64 21.92 -10.43
C ILE A 24 24.53 20.43 -10.12
N THR A 25 24.66 20.03 -8.84
CA THR A 25 24.55 18.62 -8.47
C THR A 25 23.16 18.06 -8.76
N THR A 26 22.10 18.82 -8.46
CA THR A 26 20.72 18.40 -8.78
C THR A 26 20.49 18.35 -10.29
N TRP A 27 21.06 19.27 -11.06
CA TRP A 27 20.98 19.24 -12.53
C TRP A 27 21.74 18.05 -13.13
N CYS A 28 22.97 17.77 -12.67
CA CYS A 28 23.73 16.60 -13.08
C CYS A 28 23.02 15.30 -12.71
N GLN A 29 22.44 15.21 -11.50
CA GLN A 29 21.64 14.06 -11.08
C GLN A 29 20.42 13.87 -11.99
N ARG A 30 19.68 14.94 -12.30
CA ARG A 30 18.56 14.89 -13.25
C ARG A 30 18.98 14.46 -14.65
N ARG A 31 20.15 14.89 -15.12
CA ARG A 31 20.66 14.51 -16.45
C ARG A 31 21.09 13.05 -16.50
N ASN A 32 21.58 12.52 -15.39
CA ASN A 32 21.94 11.12 -15.24
C ASN A 32 20.74 10.23 -14.86
N TRP A 33 19.52 10.76 -14.88
CA TRP A 33 18.33 9.94 -14.65
C TRP A 33 18.18 8.93 -15.77
N GLN A 34 18.41 7.67 -15.42
CA GLN A 34 18.14 6.54 -16.28
C GLN A 34 16.63 6.42 -16.48
N ALA A 35 16.22 6.07 -17.69
CA ALA A 35 14.83 5.72 -17.94
C ALA A 35 14.47 4.51 -17.05
N PRO A 36 13.29 4.53 -16.40
CA PRO A 36 12.88 3.41 -15.56
C PRO A 36 12.77 2.13 -16.38
N GLN A 37 13.16 1.01 -15.78
CA GLN A 37 13.01 -0.30 -16.39
C GLN A 37 11.52 -0.62 -16.54
N PRO A 38 11.10 -1.33 -17.60
CA PRO A 38 9.70 -1.68 -17.79
C PRO A 38 9.16 -2.53 -16.63
N LEU A 39 7.84 -2.62 -16.51
CA LEU A 39 7.21 -3.40 -15.44
C LEU A 39 7.63 -4.87 -15.46
N THR A 40 7.84 -5.44 -16.65
CA THR A 40 8.28 -6.84 -16.85
C THR A 40 9.76 -7.07 -16.57
N ALA A 41 10.56 -6.03 -16.30
CA ALA A 41 11.98 -6.18 -16.02
C ALA A 41 12.21 -6.93 -14.71
N LEU A 42 13.19 -7.82 -14.73
CA LEU A 42 13.60 -8.59 -13.56
C LEU A 42 14.40 -7.70 -12.62
N ARG A 43 13.80 -7.37 -11.47
CA ARG A 43 14.44 -6.58 -10.41
C ARG A 43 15.07 -7.50 -9.39
N SER A 44 16.22 -7.08 -8.85
CA SER A 44 16.94 -7.83 -7.82
C SER A 44 16.15 -7.95 -6.52
N LYS A 45 15.29 -6.97 -6.23
CA LYS A 45 14.42 -6.93 -5.04
C LYS A 45 13.05 -6.39 -5.43
N LEU A 46 12.02 -6.95 -4.82
CA LEU A 46 10.65 -6.46 -4.93
C LEU A 46 10.05 -6.39 -3.52
N PRO A 47 9.23 -5.37 -3.21
CA PRO A 47 8.56 -5.29 -1.92
C PRO A 47 7.49 -6.39 -1.82
N SER A 48 7.42 -7.06 -0.68
CA SER A 48 6.34 -8.03 -0.42
C SER A 48 5.04 -7.31 -0.06
N HIS A 49 5.17 -6.17 0.61
CA HIS A 49 4.09 -5.28 0.99
C HIS A 49 4.39 -3.84 0.55
N LEU A 50 3.57 -3.34 -0.39
CA LEU A 50 3.63 -1.97 -0.90
C LEU A 50 2.54 -1.12 -0.25
N CYS A 51 2.89 0.08 0.22
CA CYS A 51 1.96 1.09 0.68
C CYS A 51 1.88 2.25 -0.32
N LEU A 52 0.67 2.64 -0.69
CA LEU A 52 0.38 3.80 -1.52
C LEU A 52 -0.32 4.87 -0.66
N VAL A 53 0.37 5.96 -0.42
CA VAL A 53 -0.15 7.15 0.28
C VAL A 53 -0.62 8.14 -0.77
N LEU A 54 -1.94 8.33 -0.87
CA LEU A 54 -2.54 9.28 -1.81
C LEU A 54 -2.86 10.57 -1.07
N VAL A 55 -2.26 11.67 -1.53
CA VAL A 55 -2.36 12.98 -0.90
C VAL A 55 -3.17 13.90 -1.82
N ALA A 56 -4.38 14.24 -1.39
CA ALA A 56 -5.20 15.25 -2.03
C ALA A 56 -5.08 16.61 -1.29
N ASP A 57 -5.36 17.69 -2.01
CA ASP A 57 -5.56 19.02 -1.43
C ASP A 57 -7.06 19.34 -1.43
N ASN A 58 -7.52 20.06 -0.41
CA ASN A 58 -8.94 20.37 -0.17
C ASN A 58 -9.52 21.41 -1.15
N LYS A 59 -8.80 21.73 -2.23
CA LYS A 59 -9.14 22.81 -3.17
C LYS A 59 -9.76 22.31 -4.47
N GLY A 60 -9.86 21.00 -4.67
CA GLY A 60 -10.45 20.40 -5.86
C GLY A 60 -11.92 20.03 -5.69
N CYS A 61 -12.57 19.69 -6.81
CA CYS A 61 -13.87 19.02 -6.79
C CYS A 61 -13.71 17.64 -6.14
N GLU A 62 -14.49 17.36 -5.08
CA GLU A 62 -14.40 16.11 -4.32
C GLU A 62 -14.49 14.90 -5.25
N THR A 63 -15.48 14.88 -6.15
CA THR A 63 -15.74 13.79 -7.12
C THR A 63 -14.56 13.51 -8.05
N GLU A 64 -13.84 14.54 -8.51
CA GLU A 64 -12.65 14.37 -9.35
C GLU A 64 -11.50 13.74 -8.57
N ILE A 65 -11.32 14.14 -7.31
CA ILE A 65 -10.30 13.57 -6.42
C ILE A 65 -10.61 12.10 -6.13
N GLU A 66 -11.87 11.74 -5.89
CA GLU A 66 -12.25 10.34 -5.64
C GLU A 66 -11.98 9.47 -6.87
N THR A 67 -12.42 9.93 -8.04
CA THR A 67 -12.22 9.17 -9.29
C THR A 67 -10.73 9.02 -9.61
N ALA A 68 -9.93 10.05 -9.35
CA ALA A 68 -8.48 9.97 -9.49
C ALA A 68 -7.86 8.99 -8.48
N PHE A 69 -8.28 9.03 -7.21
CA PHE A 69 -7.84 8.10 -6.17
C PHE A 69 -8.11 6.65 -6.57
N LEU A 70 -9.35 6.35 -6.98
CA LEU A 70 -9.76 5.00 -7.38
C LEU A 70 -8.99 4.52 -8.62
N ARG A 71 -8.78 5.39 -9.61
CA ARG A 71 -7.99 5.06 -10.80
C ARG A 71 -6.51 4.81 -10.46
N CYS A 72 -5.92 5.61 -9.58
CA CYS A 72 -4.56 5.39 -9.09
C CYS A 72 -4.44 4.04 -8.38
N LEU A 73 -5.39 3.76 -7.49
CA LEU A 73 -5.42 2.52 -6.75
C LEU A 73 -5.59 1.30 -7.67
N GLN A 74 -6.51 1.37 -8.63
CA GLN A 74 -6.75 0.30 -9.60
C GLN A 74 -5.48 0.00 -10.41
N ARG A 75 -4.83 1.05 -10.96
CA ARG A 75 -3.58 0.90 -11.71
C ARG A 75 -2.49 0.22 -10.88
N VAL A 76 -2.25 0.72 -9.68
CA VAL A 76 -1.23 0.17 -8.78
C VAL A 76 -1.57 -1.26 -8.36
N ALA A 77 -2.84 -1.57 -8.07
CA ALA A 77 -3.26 -2.93 -7.76
C ALA A 77 -3.00 -3.89 -8.93
N THR A 78 -3.30 -3.47 -10.16
CA THR A 78 -3.05 -4.24 -11.37
C THR A 78 -1.55 -4.48 -11.57
N TRP A 79 -0.71 -3.45 -11.42
CA TRP A 79 0.75 -3.60 -11.52
C TRP A 79 1.34 -4.47 -10.40
N CYS A 80 0.86 -4.31 -9.16
CA CYS A 80 1.24 -5.16 -8.04
C CYS A 80 0.91 -6.63 -8.32
N ARG A 81 -0.27 -6.91 -8.89
CA ARG A 81 -0.69 -8.27 -9.24
C ARG A 81 0.19 -8.89 -10.33
N GLN A 82 0.56 -8.09 -11.34
CA GLN A 82 1.48 -8.51 -12.41
C GLN A 82 2.90 -8.79 -11.90
N LEU A 83 3.39 -8.01 -10.94
CA LEU A 83 4.70 -8.18 -10.30
C LEU A 83 4.74 -9.25 -9.21
N GLY A 84 3.59 -9.79 -8.79
CA GLY A 84 3.50 -10.75 -7.70
C GLY A 84 3.68 -10.14 -6.30
N ILE A 85 3.45 -8.84 -6.14
CA ILE A 85 3.39 -8.17 -4.83
C ILE A 85 2.16 -8.70 -4.09
N LYS A 86 2.36 -9.19 -2.85
CA LYS A 86 1.32 -9.94 -2.10
C LYS A 86 0.32 -9.03 -1.40
N THR A 87 0.80 -7.88 -0.93
CA THR A 87 0.02 -6.98 -0.10
C THR A 87 0.13 -5.55 -0.62
N LEU A 88 -1.00 -4.88 -0.75
CA LEU A 88 -1.10 -3.46 -1.06
C LEU A 88 -1.85 -2.76 0.08
N THR A 89 -1.32 -1.68 0.62
CA THR A 89 -2.02 -0.80 1.56
C THR A 89 -2.29 0.54 0.89
N ALA A 90 -3.55 0.93 0.75
CA ALA A 90 -3.94 2.26 0.33
C ALA A 90 -4.23 3.13 1.57
N TYR A 91 -3.53 4.25 1.69
CA TYR A 91 -3.74 5.21 2.78
C TYR A 91 -4.34 6.50 2.26
N ASP A 92 -5.43 6.91 2.90
CA ASP A 92 -6.10 8.18 2.72
C ASP A 92 -6.09 8.96 4.05
N ARG A 93 -5.60 10.20 4.03
CA ARG A 93 -5.53 11.01 5.25
C ARG A 93 -6.91 11.31 5.81
N ASP A 94 -7.87 11.67 4.96
CA ASP A 94 -9.14 12.22 5.43
C ASP A 94 -10.14 11.11 5.76
N GLY A 95 -9.92 9.90 5.23
CA GLY A 95 -10.73 8.72 5.50
C GLY A 95 -12.13 8.79 4.87
N THR A 96 -12.43 9.87 4.14
CA THR A 96 -13.65 10.02 3.34
C THR A 96 -13.75 8.89 2.32
N HIS A 97 -12.61 8.50 1.74
CA HIS A 97 -12.57 7.50 0.68
C HIS A 97 -12.78 6.08 1.21
N VAL A 98 -12.38 5.81 2.45
CA VAL A 98 -12.60 4.51 3.10
C VAL A 98 -14.09 4.20 3.21
N SER A 99 -14.92 5.22 3.46
CA SER A 99 -16.38 5.06 3.51
C SER A 99 -17.00 4.69 2.16
N TRP A 100 -16.45 5.21 1.06
CA TRP A 100 -16.90 4.91 -0.29
C TRP A 100 -16.42 3.57 -0.77
N ILE A 101 -15.19 3.18 -0.42
CA ILE A 101 -14.66 1.84 -0.67
C ILE A 101 -15.53 0.80 0.05
N LYS A 102 -15.93 1.05 1.31
CA LYS A 102 -16.91 0.18 2.00
C LYS A 102 -18.24 0.05 1.22
N ARG A 103 -18.65 1.09 0.47
CA ARG A 103 -19.89 1.14 -0.31
C ARG A 103 -19.75 0.59 -1.74
N GLY A 104 -18.59 0.73 -2.37
CA GLY A 104 -18.36 0.54 -3.81
C GLY A 104 -17.24 -0.42 -4.18
N ALA A 105 -16.39 -0.86 -3.25
CA ALA A 105 -15.29 -1.79 -3.58
C ALA A 105 -15.78 -3.17 -4.02
N SER A 106 -17.03 -3.55 -3.69
CA SER A 106 -17.67 -4.74 -4.22
C SER A 106 -17.80 -4.73 -5.75
N THR A 107 -17.88 -3.57 -6.40
CA THR A 107 -18.00 -3.47 -7.86
C THR A 107 -16.65 -3.27 -8.55
N LEU A 108 -15.71 -2.58 -7.91
CA LEU A 108 -14.43 -2.19 -8.53
C LEU A 108 -13.49 -3.38 -8.77
N PHE A 109 -13.51 -4.39 -7.89
CA PHE A 109 -12.72 -5.62 -8.06
C PHE A 109 -13.44 -6.72 -8.85
N VAL A 110 -14.77 -6.66 -8.96
CA VAL A 110 -15.56 -7.66 -9.70
C VAL A 110 -15.64 -7.32 -11.19
N ARG A 111 -15.64 -6.03 -11.54
CA ARG A 111 -15.87 -5.59 -12.94
C ARG A 111 -14.66 -5.75 -13.85
N GLU A 112 -13.45 -5.80 -13.29
CA GLU A 112 -12.22 -6.05 -14.06
C GLU A 112 -12.12 -7.53 -14.51
N ASP A 113 -12.84 -8.45 -13.85
CA ASP A 113 -12.93 -9.87 -14.24
C ASP A 113 -13.97 -10.13 -15.37
N VAL A 114 -14.89 -9.20 -15.63
CA VAL A 114 -15.99 -9.39 -16.61
C VAL A 114 -15.68 -8.76 -17.97
N SER A 115 -14.69 -7.87 -18.06
CA SER A 115 -14.42 -7.10 -19.29
C SER A 115 -13.49 -7.81 -20.30
N ALA A 116 -13.13 -9.08 -20.07
CA ALA A 116 -12.23 -9.86 -20.92
C ALA A 116 -12.87 -11.11 -21.57
N VAL A 117 -14.21 -11.20 -21.54
CA VAL A 117 -14.94 -12.26 -22.25
C VAL A 117 -15.78 -11.57 -23.32
N GLU A 118 -15.22 -11.45 -24.53
CA GLU A 118 -16.05 -11.27 -25.72
C GLU A 118 -17.05 -12.43 -25.78
N GLU A 119 -18.32 -12.06 -25.82
CA GLU A 119 -19.46 -12.96 -25.95
C GLU A 119 -19.33 -13.76 -27.24
N HIS A 120 -19.19 -15.09 -27.11
CA HIS A 120 -19.53 -16.01 -28.19
C HIS A 120 -20.75 -16.81 -27.74
N PRO A 121 -21.88 -16.72 -28.45
CA PRO A 121 -23.11 -17.39 -28.05
C PRO A 121 -23.07 -18.87 -28.48
N ASP A 122 -23.80 -19.66 -27.71
CA ASP A 122 -24.29 -21.00 -28.04
C ASP A 122 -23.25 -22.13 -28.06
N ASP A 123 -23.27 -22.98 -27.02
CA ASP A 123 -23.90 -24.28 -27.24
C ASP A 123 -24.27 -24.99 -25.93
N SER A 124 -25.51 -25.46 -25.93
CA SER A 124 -26.15 -26.27 -24.91
C SER A 124 -25.55 -27.67 -24.90
N CYS A 125 -25.07 -28.13 -23.74
CA CYS A 125 -24.87 -29.56 -23.48
C CYS A 125 -25.01 -29.81 -21.98
N GLU A 126 -26.23 -30.17 -21.58
CA GLU A 126 -26.49 -30.88 -20.33
C GLU A 126 -25.77 -32.24 -20.39
N SER A 127 -24.90 -32.51 -19.42
CA SER A 127 -24.47 -33.88 -19.12
C SER A 127 -24.56 -34.08 -17.62
N GLU A 128 -25.60 -34.82 -17.24
CA GLU A 128 -25.85 -35.37 -15.92
C GLU A 128 -24.77 -36.43 -15.64
N VAL A 129 -23.88 -36.14 -14.69
CA VAL A 129 -22.84 -37.09 -14.25
C VAL A 129 -23.28 -37.67 -12.91
N GLU A 130 -23.75 -38.90 -12.96
CA GLU A 130 -24.02 -39.75 -11.79
C GLU A 130 -22.69 -40.07 -11.08
N TYR A 131 -22.60 -39.68 -9.81
CA TYR A 131 -21.42 -39.93 -8.97
C TYR A 131 -21.55 -41.27 -8.24
N PRO A 132 -20.55 -42.17 -8.31
CA PRO A 132 -20.56 -43.34 -7.45
C PRO A 132 -20.32 -42.94 -5.99
N LEU A 133 -21.16 -43.47 -5.11
CA LEU A 133 -21.06 -43.40 -3.65
C LEU A 133 -19.76 -44.09 -3.20
N THR A 134 -18.70 -43.30 -3.03
CA THR A 134 -17.58 -43.70 -2.16
C THR A 134 -17.36 -42.59 -1.14
N PRO A 135 -17.44 -42.89 0.18
CA PRO A 135 -17.19 -41.90 1.20
C PRO A 135 -15.70 -41.49 1.18
N PRO A 136 -15.38 -40.21 1.39
CA PRO A 136 -13.99 -39.79 1.49
C PRO A 136 -13.32 -40.40 2.73
N LEU A 137 -12.07 -40.80 2.55
CA LEU A 137 -11.18 -41.28 3.61
C LEU A 137 -11.00 -40.19 4.68
N SER A 138 -11.22 -40.57 5.93
CA SER A 138 -10.98 -39.76 7.13
C SER A 138 -9.50 -39.35 7.21
N GLU A 139 -9.18 -38.08 6.98
CA GLU A 139 -7.86 -37.55 7.30
C GLU A 139 -7.66 -37.47 8.83
N PRO A 140 -6.50 -37.90 9.36
CA PRO A 140 -6.20 -37.79 10.78
C PRO A 140 -6.04 -36.32 11.19
N SER A 141 -6.60 -36.02 12.34
CA SER A 141 -6.74 -34.72 12.96
C SER A 141 -5.41 -33.98 13.09
N LEU A 142 -5.08 -33.12 12.12
CA LEU A 142 -4.07 -32.09 12.30
C LEU A 142 -4.59 -31.09 13.34
N SER A 143 -3.90 -31.10 14.48
CA SER A 143 -4.06 -30.23 15.64
C SER A 143 -4.57 -28.84 15.28
N ARG A 144 -5.86 -28.62 15.58
CA ARG A 144 -6.45 -27.29 15.69
C ARG A 144 -5.76 -26.63 16.87
N ASN A 145 -4.83 -25.71 16.61
CA ASN A 145 -4.25 -24.87 17.66
C ASN A 145 -5.36 -23.99 18.23
N GLN A 146 -6.08 -24.49 19.23
CA GLN A 146 -6.85 -23.67 20.16
C GLN A 146 -5.83 -22.86 20.96
N SER A 147 -5.44 -21.71 20.42
CA SER A 147 -4.82 -20.68 21.25
C SER A 147 -5.87 -20.21 22.25
N PRO A 148 -5.52 -20.07 23.54
CA PRO A 148 -6.45 -19.67 24.58
C PRO A 148 -7.02 -18.29 24.26
N ASP A 149 -8.26 -18.12 24.69
CA ASP A 149 -9.13 -16.96 24.58
C ASP A 149 -8.39 -15.67 25.00
N ARG A 150 -7.61 -15.09 24.08
CA ARG A 150 -7.08 -13.74 24.26
C ARG A 150 -8.31 -12.85 24.22
N VAL A 151 -8.65 -12.30 25.39
CA VAL A 151 -9.62 -11.22 25.55
C VAL A 151 -9.44 -10.27 24.39
N LYS A 152 -10.34 -10.34 23.40
CA LYS A 152 -10.33 -9.47 22.24
C LYS A 152 -10.60 -8.08 22.77
N VAL A 153 -9.54 -7.32 23.03
CA VAL A 153 -9.67 -5.90 23.30
C VAL A 153 -10.27 -5.32 22.02
N PRO A 154 -11.49 -4.75 22.06
CA PRO A 154 -12.16 -4.28 20.86
C PRO A 154 -11.57 -2.93 20.46
N VAL A 155 -10.30 -2.90 20.08
CA VAL A 155 -9.73 -1.74 19.41
C VAL A 155 -10.14 -1.84 17.96
N SER A 156 -11.21 -1.12 17.62
CA SER A 156 -11.66 -0.96 16.24
C SER A 156 -10.66 -0.09 15.49
N LEU A 157 -9.65 -0.71 14.89
CA LEU A 157 -8.81 -0.05 13.91
C LEU A 157 -9.65 0.09 12.64
N ASP A 158 -9.87 1.33 12.18
CA ASP A 158 -10.65 1.63 10.98
C ASP A 158 -9.86 1.24 9.72
N ILE A 159 -9.68 -0.07 9.58
CA ILE A 159 -8.94 -0.71 8.50
C ILE A 159 -9.88 -1.68 7.82
N VAL A 160 -10.02 -1.52 6.51
CA VAL A 160 -10.79 -2.45 5.68
C VAL A 160 -9.80 -3.36 4.98
N THR A 161 -9.92 -4.67 5.20
CA THR A 161 -9.11 -5.65 4.48
C THR A 161 -9.97 -6.36 3.45
N MET A 162 -9.50 -6.36 2.21
CA MET A 162 -10.10 -7.08 1.09
C MET A 162 -9.10 -8.09 0.55
N HIS A 163 -9.57 -9.29 0.27
CA HIS A 163 -8.75 -10.32 -0.37
C HIS A 163 -9.21 -10.48 -1.81
N GLY A 164 -8.31 -10.29 -2.76
CA GLY A 164 -8.58 -10.67 -4.15
C GLY A 164 -8.70 -12.18 -4.24
N SER A 165 -9.83 -12.71 -4.71
CA SER A 165 -9.91 -14.12 -5.07
C SER A 165 -9.13 -14.32 -6.36
N ALA A 166 -8.13 -15.21 -6.35
CA ALA A 166 -7.59 -15.72 -7.60
C ALA A 166 -8.74 -16.40 -8.35
N THR A 167 -8.91 -16.05 -9.62
CA THR A 167 -9.90 -16.69 -10.49
C THR A 167 -9.70 -18.20 -10.41
N ARG A 168 -10.72 -18.92 -9.94
CA ARG A 168 -10.76 -20.38 -10.07
C ARG A 168 -10.91 -20.65 -11.55
N SER A 169 -9.78 -20.77 -12.25
CA SER A 169 -9.78 -21.38 -13.58
C SER A 169 -10.41 -22.76 -13.40
N HIS A 170 -11.64 -22.91 -13.88
CA HIS A 170 -12.31 -24.20 -13.99
C HIS A 170 -11.45 -25.05 -14.92
N LYS A 171 -10.50 -25.78 -14.33
CA LYS A 171 -9.68 -26.76 -15.01
C LYS A 171 -10.64 -27.87 -15.45
N ARG A 172 -11.24 -27.73 -16.63
CA ARG A 172 -11.91 -28.83 -17.32
C ARG A 172 -10.90 -29.97 -17.36
N ARG A 173 -11.23 -31.04 -16.67
CA ARG A 173 -10.40 -32.24 -16.54
C ARG A 173 -10.46 -32.96 -17.88
N ASN A 174 -9.70 -32.46 -18.86
CA ASN A 174 -9.61 -33.11 -20.15
C ASN A 174 -8.82 -34.41 -19.97
N VAL A 175 -9.51 -35.50 -20.32
CA VAL A 175 -9.00 -36.86 -20.45
C VAL A 175 -7.71 -36.84 -21.28
N ALA A 176 -6.77 -37.67 -20.84
CA ALA A 176 -5.42 -37.78 -21.38
C ALA A 176 -5.40 -37.98 -22.90
N VAL A 177 -4.98 -36.94 -23.62
CA VAL A 177 -4.38 -37.07 -24.94
C VAL A 177 -3.02 -36.39 -24.85
N ARG A 178 -1.95 -37.15 -25.10
CA ARG A 178 -0.58 -36.63 -25.21
C ARG A 178 -0.50 -35.74 -26.47
N PRO A 179 0.10 -34.55 -26.36
CA PRO A 179 0.94 -34.07 -27.44
C PRO A 179 2.33 -33.66 -26.96
N LYS A 180 3.23 -33.75 -27.92
CA LYS A 180 4.68 -33.61 -27.92
C LYS A 180 5.01 -32.16 -28.31
N GLY A 181 5.98 -31.55 -27.64
CA GLY A 181 6.70 -30.36 -28.13
C GLY A 181 6.30 -29.00 -27.52
N GLU A 182 7.20 -28.48 -26.67
CA GLU A 182 7.81 -27.15 -26.84
C GLU A 182 6.91 -25.90 -26.92
N CYS A 183 6.77 -25.18 -25.80
CA CYS A 183 7.25 -23.80 -25.58
C CYS A 183 6.67 -23.29 -24.24
N ALA A 184 7.51 -23.07 -23.24
CA ALA A 184 7.10 -22.61 -21.91
C ALA A 184 6.72 -21.12 -21.97
N VAL A 185 5.48 -20.83 -22.36
CA VAL A 185 4.86 -19.54 -22.11
C VAL A 185 4.58 -19.46 -20.62
N VAL A 186 5.27 -18.54 -19.93
CA VAL A 186 5.05 -18.21 -18.52
C VAL A 186 3.61 -17.73 -18.36
N SER A 187 2.71 -18.65 -18.02
CA SER A 187 1.36 -18.31 -17.61
C SER A 187 1.47 -17.60 -16.26
N SER A 188 1.32 -16.28 -16.28
CA SER A 188 1.27 -15.45 -15.08
C SER A 188 0.10 -15.92 -14.21
N THR A 189 0.36 -16.79 -13.25
CA THR A 189 -0.60 -17.13 -12.21
C THR A 189 -0.88 -15.85 -11.45
N SER A 190 -2.02 -15.22 -11.75
CA SER A 190 -2.48 -14.00 -11.10
C SER A 190 -2.45 -14.21 -9.58
N GLY A 191 -1.47 -13.59 -8.92
CA GLY A 191 -1.22 -13.79 -7.50
C GLY A 191 -2.37 -13.25 -6.65
N LYS A 192 -2.66 -13.92 -5.53
CA LYS A 192 -3.61 -13.42 -4.53
C LYS A 192 -3.06 -12.13 -3.91
N LEU A 193 -3.62 -10.98 -4.32
CA LEU A 193 -3.33 -9.68 -3.74
C LEU A 193 -4.26 -9.41 -2.54
N THR A 194 -3.69 -9.10 -1.39
CA THR A 194 -4.43 -8.59 -0.23
C THR A 194 -4.35 -7.07 -0.21
N LEU A 195 -5.51 -6.43 -0.08
CA LEU A 195 -5.62 -4.98 -0.07
C LEU A 195 -6.08 -4.50 1.30
N HIS A 196 -5.31 -3.60 1.91
CA HIS A 196 -5.68 -2.92 3.14
C HIS A 196 -5.99 -1.45 2.83
N PHE A 197 -7.04 -0.93 3.45
CA PHE A 197 -7.37 0.48 3.43
C PHE A 197 -7.17 1.05 4.82
N ALA A 198 -6.35 2.09 4.92
CA ALA A 198 -6.05 2.74 6.17
C ALA A 198 -6.40 4.23 6.07
N SER A 199 -6.88 4.79 7.18
CA SER A 199 -7.12 6.23 7.32
C SER A 199 -6.27 6.83 8.44
N ARG A 200 -6.27 8.16 8.60
CA ARG A 200 -5.64 8.81 9.76
C ARG A 200 -6.15 8.30 11.11
N ALA A 201 -7.37 7.75 11.16
CA ALA A 201 -7.91 7.13 12.37
C ALA A 201 -7.09 5.91 12.83
N SER A 202 -6.44 5.20 11.89
CA SER A 202 -5.55 4.07 12.17
C SER A 202 -4.16 4.46 12.69
N GLY A 203 -3.84 5.76 12.74
CA GLY A 203 -2.53 6.26 13.16
C GLY A 203 -2.42 6.57 14.66
N LYS A 204 -2.02 7.81 14.99
CA LYS A 204 -1.90 8.24 16.41
C LYS A 204 -3.18 8.05 17.24
N PRO A 205 -4.39 8.32 16.71
CA PRO A 205 -5.63 8.08 17.45
C PRO A 205 -5.84 6.61 17.82
N ALA A 206 -5.53 5.69 16.91
CA ALA A 206 -5.59 4.26 17.16
C ALA A 206 -4.63 3.82 18.27
N ILE A 207 -3.39 4.34 18.27
CA ILE A 207 -2.41 4.06 19.32
C ILE A 207 -2.95 4.54 20.68
N ALA A 208 -3.43 5.79 20.74
CA ALA A 208 -4.00 6.33 21.98
C ALA A 208 -5.22 5.53 22.47
N SER A 209 -6.09 5.12 21.55
CA SER A 209 -7.26 4.28 21.85
C SER A 209 -6.87 2.89 22.36
N ALA A 210 -5.87 2.27 21.74
CA ALA A 210 -5.34 0.98 22.17
C ALA A 210 -4.71 1.06 23.56
N SER A 211 -3.85 2.05 23.80
CA SER A 211 -3.24 2.29 25.11
C SER A 211 -4.30 2.54 26.19
N ARG A 212 -5.33 3.33 25.87
CA ARG A 212 -6.44 3.59 26.80
C ARG A 212 -7.23 2.33 27.11
N SER A 213 -7.53 1.52 26.11
CA SER A 213 -8.25 0.26 26.29
C SER A 213 -7.44 -0.74 27.13
N LEU A 214 -6.12 -0.79 26.97
CA LEU A 214 -5.24 -1.60 27.82
C LEU A 214 -5.25 -1.12 29.28
N LEU A 215 -5.15 0.19 29.51
CA LEU A 215 -5.26 0.78 30.84
C LEU A 215 -6.62 0.52 31.49
N GLU A 216 -7.71 0.72 30.77
CA GLU A 216 -9.07 0.47 31.28
C GLU A 216 -9.27 -1.00 31.65
N ASN A 217 -8.73 -1.93 30.84
CA ASN A 217 -8.75 -3.35 31.15
C ASN A 217 -7.90 -3.68 32.39
N TYR A 218 -6.74 -3.03 32.54
CA TYR A 218 -5.90 -3.16 33.72
C TYR A 218 -6.63 -2.71 34.99
N VAL A 219 -7.20 -1.50 34.98
CA VAL A 219 -7.98 -0.94 36.10
C VAL A 219 -9.19 -1.82 36.44
N ARG A 220 -9.91 -2.31 35.42
CA ARG A 220 -11.05 -3.22 35.65
C ARG A 220 -10.60 -4.50 36.34
N ARG A 221 -9.47 -5.08 35.92
CA ARG A 221 -8.91 -6.30 36.54
C ARG A 221 -8.39 -6.06 37.95
N SER A 222 -7.77 -4.91 38.23
CA SER A 222 -7.27 -4.58 39.57
C SER A 222 -8.42 -4.46 40.57
N ILE A 223 -9.51 -3.79 40.18
CA ILE A 223 -10.73 -3.67 40.99
C ILE A 223 -11.34 -5.04 41.28
N MET A 224 -11.48 -5.91 40.27
CA MET A 224 -12.01 -7.27 40.45
C MET A 224 -11.12 -8.14 41.35
N SER A 225 -9.82 -7.86 41.37
CA SER A 225 -8.85 -8.58 42.22
C SER A 225 -8.77 -8.02 43.64
N GLY A 226 -9.58 -7.01 43.99
CA GLY A 226 -9.56 -6.36 45.30
C GLY A 226 -8.33 -5.49 45.56
N VAL A 227 -7.51 -5.21 44.54
CA VAL A 227 -6.32 -4.37 44.66
C VAL A 227 -6.73 -2.92 44.46
N THR A 228 -6.49 -2.07 45.46
CA THR A 228 -6.76 -0.63 45.38
C THR A 228 -5.86 0.00 44.31
N PRO A 229 -6.41 0.66 43.27
CA PRO A 229 -5.64 1.20 42.15
C PRO A 229 -4.76 2.41 42.51
N ASN A 230 -4.86 2.93 43.73
CA ASN A 230 -4.18 4.16 44.17
C ASN A 230 -2.66 4.03 44.39
N GLY A 231 -2.04 2.91 44.02
CA GLY A 231 -0.61 2.68 44.28
C GLY A 231 0.12 1.77 43.31
N VAL A 232 -0.43 1.51 42.12
CA VAL A 232 0.28 0.68 41.13
C VAL A 232 0.71 1.52 39.94
N ASP A 233 2.02 1.65 39.74
CA ASP A 233 2.62 2.23 38.55
C ASP A 233 2.28 1.35 37.35
N TYR A 234 1.25 1.73 36.59
CA TYR A 234 0.94 1.09 35.33
C TYR A 234 2.02 1.46 34.30
N SER A 235 2.83 0.49 33.93
CA SER A 235 3.79 0.60 32.83
C SER A 235 3.24 -0.12 31.61
N LEU A 236 3.10 0.61 30.51
CA LEU A 236 2.66 0.05 29.23
C LEU A 236 3.88 -0.53 28.50
N ASP A 237 3.93 -1.86 28.37
CA ASP A 237 4.98 -2.52 27.58
C ASP A 237 4.62 -2.54 26.08
N SER A 238 5.64 -2.33 25.26
CA SER A 238 5.56 -2.40 23.80
C SER A 238 5.05 -3.76 23.30
N ASN A 239 5.33 -4.85 24.02
CA ASN A 239 4.88 -6.19 23.66
C ASN A 239 3.37 -6.39 23.84
N GLU A 240 2.73 -5.60 24.72
CA GLU A 240 1.27 -5.64 24.89
C GLU A 240 0.55 -4.88 23.78
N LEU A 241 1.14 -3.78 23.34
CA LEU A 241 0.59 -2.90 22.31
C LEU A 241 0.77 -3.49 20.90
N ARG A 242 1.92 -4.14 20.66
CA ARG A 242 2.28 -4.77 19.39
C ARG A 242 1.16 -5.62 18.76
N PRO A 243 0.61 -6.66 19.42
CA PRO A 243 -0.39 -7.53 18.81
C PRO A 243 -1.70 -6.82 18.49
N VAL A 244 -2.02 -5.73 19.21
CA VAL A 244 -3.22 -4.93 18.98
C VAL A 244 -3.06 -4.07 17.72
N LEU A 245 -1.89 -3.47 17.51
CA LEU A 245 -1.65 -2.58 16.38
C LEU A 245 -1.22 -3.30 15.10
N GLU A 246 -0.34 -4.29 15.20
CA GLU A 246 0.17 -5.05 14.04
C GLU A 246 -0.85 -6.09 13.54
N GLY A 247 -1.78 -6.52 14.41
CA GLY A 247 -2.83 -7.47 14.02
C GLY A 247 -3.78 -6.94 12.94
N ALA A 248 -3.90 -5.62 12.78
CA ALA A 248 -4.80 -5.03 11.80
C ALA A 248 -4.11 -4.42 10.57
N LEU A 249 -2.89 -3.89 10.71
CA LEU A 249 -2.11 -3.37 9.59
C LEU A 249 -0.70 -3.97 9.64
N PRO A 250 -0.32 -4.82 8.66
CA PRO A 250 1.05 -5.30 8.58
C PRO A 250 2.01 -4.15 8.23
N GLN A 251 3.28 -4.32 8.58
CA GLN A 251 4.32 -3.37 8.23
C GLN A 251 4.59 -3.39 6.71
N PRO A 252 4.59 -2.24 6.00
CA PRO A 252 5.02 -2.17 4.61
C PRO A 252 6.54 -2.15 4.48
N ASP A 253 7.03 -2.79 3.41
CA ASP A 253 8.46 -2.76 3.05
C ASP A 253 8.78 -1.47 2.26
N PHE A 254 7.82 -1.03 1.45
CA PHE A 254 7.98 0.12 0.57
C PHE A 254 6.74 1.00 0.59
N MET A 255 6.93 2.31 0.60
CA MET A 255 5.87 3.31 0.60
C MET A 255 6.07 4.32 -0.53
N ILE A 256 5.04 4.49 -1.36
CA ILE A 256 4.98 5.52 -2.39
C ILE A 256 4.02 6.62 -1.95
N VAL A 257 4.51 7.84 -1.82
CA VAL A 257 3.71 9.05 -1.56
C VAL A 257 3.43 9.75 -2.89
N HIS A 258 2.16 9.77 -3.28
CA HIS A 258 1.70 10.36 -4.52
C HIS A 258 0.70 11.50 -4.26
N HIS A 259 0.99 12.68 -4.81
CA HIS A 259 0.11 13.83 -4.71
C HIS A 259 -0.87 13.83 -5.87
N VAL A 260 -2.16 13.64 -5.57
CA VAL A 260 -3.22 13.55 -6.57
C VAL A 260 -3.46 14.89 -7.24
N ASN A 261 -3.25 16.03 -6.59
CA ASN A 261 -3.39 17.35 -7.22
C ASN A 261 -2.07 17.88 -7.80
N GLY A 262 -1.11 16.99 -8.06
CA GLY A 262 0.25 17.36 -8.38
C GLY A 262 0.98 18.06 -7.23
N LEU A 263 2.24 18.37 -7.49
CA LEU A 263 3.12 19.03 -6.54
C LEU A 263 3.18 20.53 -6.82
N LYS A 264 2.77 21.35 -5.84
CA LYS A 264 2.88 22.81 -5.93
C LYS A 264 4.34 23.24 -5.77
N ILE A 265 4.71 24.33 -6.44
CA ILE A 265 6.01 25.00 -6.26
C ILE A 265 5.76 26.23 -5.36
N PRO A 266 6.53 26.41 -4.27
CA PRO A 266 7.62 25.55 -3.79
C PRO A 266 7.11 24.19 -3.28
N TYR A 267 7.91 23.13 -3.50
CA TYR A 267 7.54 21.79 -3.08
C TYR A 267 7.40 21.74 -1.56
N PRO A 268 6.25 21.25 -1.04
CA PRO A 268 6.12 21.08 0.41
C PRO A 268 7.11 20.01 0.88
N PRO A 269 7.55 20.08 2.14
CA PRO A 269 8.43 19.06 2.72
C PRO A 269 7.79 17.67 2.57
N PHE A 270 8.64 16.64 2.55
CA PHE A 270 8.15 15.28 2.51
C PHE A 270 7.50 14.93 3.86
N GLU A 271 6.23 14.54 3.82
CA GLU A 271 5.43 14.20 4.99
C GLU A 271 4.67 12.90 4.76
N LEU A 272 4.45 12.15 5.84
CA LEU A 272 3.65 10.91 5.82
C LEU A 272 2.17 11.16 6.14
N HIS A 273 1.75 12.42 6.26
CA HIS A 273 0.35 12.82 6.42
C HIS A 273 -0.44 12.07 7.51
N GLY A 274 0.24 11.72 8.61
CA GLY A 274 -0.38 11.02 9.74
C GLY A 274 -0.49 9.50 9.58
N PHE A 275 0.19 8.91 8.59
CA PHE A 275 0.29 7.46 8.43
C PHE A 275 0.70 6.79 9.75
N PRO A 276 0.17 5.58 10.05
CA PRO A 276 0.44 4.89 11.31
C PRO A 276 1.95 4.73 11.61
N PRO A 277 2.47 5.39 12.65
CA PRO A 277 3.91 5.43 12.90
C PRO A 277 4.46 4.10 13.42
N TRP A 278 3.61 3.23 13.99
CA TRP A 278 4.03 1.93 14.51
C TRP A 278 4.47 0.98 13.38
N GLN A 279 3.83 1.11 12.21
CA GLN A 279 4.01 0.20 11.08
C GLN A 279 5.21 0.55 10.21
N ILE A 280 5.85 1.72 10.37
CA ILE A 280 6.87 2.24 9.43
C ILE A 280 8.32 2.04 9.89
N THR A 281 8.65 0.99 10.65
CA THR A 281 9.97 0.88 11.32
C THR A 281 11.15 0.71 10.35
N LEU A 282 10.96 -0.03 9.25
CA LEU A 282 11.96 -0.40 8.25
C LEU A 282 11.40 -0.22 6.82
N THR A 283 10.54 0.78 6.65
CA THR A 283 9.88 1.06 5.37
C THR A 283 10.72 2.04 4.56
N GLU A 284 11.00 1.69 3.31
CA GLU A 284 11.61 2.63 2.36
C GLU A 284 10.56 3.58 1.79
N PHE A 285 10.93 4.84 1.60
CA PHE A 285 10.02 5.89 1.16
C PHE A 285 10.40 6.41 -0.21
N HIS A 286 9.42 6.50 -1.11
CA HIS A 286 9.56 7.17 -2.40
C HIS A 286 8.47 8.23 -2.55
N ARG A 287 8.82 9.38 -3.13
CA ARG A 287 7.88 10.45 -3.45
C ARG A 287 7.81 10.60 -4.97
N THR A 288 6.62 10.49 -5.55
CA THR A 288 6.49 10.68 -7.00
C THR A 288 6.86 12.10 -7.40
N HIS A 289 7.76 12.25 -8.37
CA HIS A 289 8.20 13.55 -8.86
C HIS A 289 7.21 14.14 -9.89
N PRO A 290 7.13 15.48 -9.99
CA PRO A 290 6.25 16.14 -10.96
C PRO A 290 6.64 15.84 -12.41
N THR A 291 7.92 15.59 -12.67
CA THR A 291 8.45 15.21 -14.00
C THR A 291 8.00 13.82 -14.45
N ASP A 292 7.51 13.00 -13.52
CA ASP A 292 7.08 11.62 -13.80
C ASP A 292 5.58 11.55 -14.06
N MET A 293 4.90 12.65 -13.76
CA MET A 293 3.54 12.92 -14.20
C MET A 293 3.67 13.34 -15.66
N GLN A 294 3.02 12.58 -16.54
CA GLN A 294 3.16 12.72 -18.00
C GLN A 294 3.20 14.20 -18.41
N ALA A 295 4.20 14.55 -19.22
CA ALA A 295 4.26 15.85 -19.86
C ALA A 295 2.91 16.12 -20.54
N PRO A 296 2.30 17.31 -20.37
CA PRO A 296 1.09 17.65 -21.08
C PRO A 296 1.42 17.67 -22.57
N GLY A 297 1.07 16.58 -23.26
CA GLY A 297 0.87 16.64 -24.69
C GLY A 297 -0.11 17.77 -24.96
N LEU A 298 0.25 18.64 -25.90
CA LEU A 298 -0.58 19.72 -26.43
C LEU A 298 -1.99 19.21 -26.73
N LEU A 299 -2.91 19.32 -25.76
CA LEU A 299 -4.35 19.43 -25.84
C LEU A 299 -4.93 19.20 -24.45
N GLU A 300 -5.52 20.26 -23.91
CA GLU A 300 -6.65 20.25 -22.97
C GLU A 300 -6.84 18.99 -22.11
N SER A 301 -6.41 19.06 -20.86
CA SER A 301 -7.14 18.34 -19.82
C SER A 301 -7.34 19.25 -18.62
N THR A 302 -8.58 19.69 -18.47
CA THR A 302 -9.13 20.50 -17.38
C THR A 302 -9.13 19.80 -16.02
N SER A 303 -8.57 18.59 -15.92
CA SER A 303 -8.54 17.85 -14.66
C SER A 303 -7.35 18.27 -13.80
N LEU A 304 -7.64 18.87 -12.64
CA LEU A 304 -6.65 19.26 -11.63
C LEU A 304 -6.00 18.07 -10.90
N CYS A 305 -6.33 16.84 -11.32
CA CYS A 305 -5.90 15.61 -10.68
C CYS A 305 -4.93 14.83 -11.58
N THR A 306 -3.73 14.57 -11.07
CA THR A 306 -2.69 13.76 -11.68
C THR A 306 -2.82 12.31 -11.25
N LEU A 307 -2.78 11.41 -12.23
CA LEU A 307 -2.74 9.97 -11.98
C LEU A 307 -1.31 9.47 -11.86
N ILE A 308 -1.09 8.44 -11.05
CA ILE A 308 0.18 7.72 -11.04
C ILE A 308 0.40 7.05 -12.39
N SER A 309 1.57 7.30 -12.98
CA SER A 309 2.00 6.74 -14.25
C SER A 309 2.77 5.43 -13.99
N GLU A 310 2.73 4.53 -14.97
CA GLU A 310 3.50 3.27 -14.90
C GLU A 310 5.01 3.56 -14.79
N THR A 311 5.48 4.59 -15.48
CA THR A 311 6.89 5.00 -15.44
C THR A 311 7.30 5.51 -14.06
N ALA A 312 6.46 6.30 -13.38
CA ALA A 312 6.70 6.72 -12.00
C ALA A 312 6.74 5.51 -11.05
N PHE A 313 5.81 4.57 -11.22
CA PHE A 313 5.75 3.37 -10.42
C PHE A 313 6.98 2.47 -10.63
N CYS A 314 7.36 2.21 -11.88
CA CYS A 314 8.55 1.43 -12.21
C CYS A 314 9.83 2.08 -11.68
N ARG A 315 9.94 3.42 -11.77
CA ARG A 315 11.06 4.15 -11.19
C ARG A 315 11.14 3.96 -9.69
N ALA A 316 10.02 4.09 -8.99
CA ALA A 316 9.95 3.86 -7.55
C ALA A 316 10.47 2.46 -7.19
N LEU A 317 10.12 1.45 -8.00
CA LEU A 317 10.61 0.07 -7.81
C LEU A 317 12.09 -0.10 -8.13
N ASP A 318 12.61 0.60 -9.14
CA ASP A 318 14.04 0.56 -9.49
C ASP A 318 14.88 1.19 -8.38
N GLU A 319 14.42 2.30 -7.81
CA GLU A 319 15.02 2.94 -6.62
C GLU A 319 14.99 1.99 -5.41
N TYR A 320 13.85 1.34 -5.15
CA TYR A 320 13.74 0.34 -4.09
C TYR A 320 14.69 -0.86 -4.31
N ALA A 321 14.82 -1.35 -5.54
CA ALA A 321 15.72 -2.44 -5.87
C ALA A 321 17.21 -2.06 -5.63
N GLY A 322 17.56 -0.82 -5.95
CA GLY A 322 18.88 -0.23 -5.73
C GLY A 322 19.18 0.12 -4.27
N ALA A 323 18.17 0.29 -3.43
CA ALA A 323 18.33 0.71 -2.03
C ALA A 323 19.13 -0.31 -1.19
N GLN A 324 19.98 0.21 -0.30
CA GLN A 324 20.76 -0.58 0.64
C GLN A 324 20.05 -0.62 2.01
N PHE A 325 19.44 -1.76 2.34
CA PHE A 325 18.77 -1.95 3.63
C PHE A 325 19.80 -2.14 4.75
N ARG A 326 19.83 -1.21 5.70
CA ARG A 326 20.64 -1.30 6.91
C ARG A 326 19.74 -1.62 8.09
N LEU A 327 19.71 -2.89 8.48
CA LEU A 327 18.85 -3.40 9.55
C LEU A 327 19.39 -3.08 10.97
N GLY A 328 20.15 -1.99 11.12
CA GLY A 328 20.65 -1.53 12.42
C GLY A 328 21.58 -2.52 13.17
N LYS A 329 22.32 -3.36 12.44
CA LYS A 329 23.37 -4.23 13.02
C LYS A 329 24.72 -3.52 13.07
#